data_AF-A0A357F9Q2-F1
#
_entry.id   AF-A0A357F9Q2-F1
#
_cell.length_a   1.000
_cell.length_b   1.000
_cell.length_c   1.000
_cell.angle_alpha   90.00
_cell.angle_beta   90.00
_cell.angle_gamma   90.00
#
_symmetry.space_group_name_H-M   'P 1'
#
loop_
_entity.id
_entity.type
_entity.pdbx_description
1 polymer ?
#
loop_
_entity_poly.entity_id
_entity_poly.type
_entity_poly.pdbx_seq_one_letter_code
_entity_poly.pdbx_strand_id
1 'polypeptide(L)'
;MLNKSNYLRKLAFSACLLLGLSGLGTTARAQFIGISTDVAIAYSAATGSASGYSVGISHPTPFFPNIGYSTVSFKEKESITDSSDSTSSVSLDTTTSIKTINLFYNVPFPVVTISVGFGYGTDNLGTGVETKTTIVETYQGTKLDQDNSDLKASVSEAFFHIGLPFWNTIEFHLGYHYMSFTNIDITSKKSVNFQGSYTVDKKKYSGGMTTIGVQVAF
;
A
#
# COMPACT_ATOMS: atom_id res chain seq x y z
N MET A 1 -43.70 2.40 29.64
CA MET A 1 -42.22 2.35 29.64
C MET A 1 -41.77 0.93 29.32
N LEU A 2 -41.36 0.66 28.08
CA LEU A 2 -40.94 -0.68 27.64
C LEU A 2 -39.61 -1.06 28.30
N ASN A 3 -39.58 -2.28 28.83
CA ASN A 3 -38.48 -2.89 29.58
C ASN A 3 -37.27 -3.20 28.68
N LYS A 4 -36.54 -2.16 28.25
CA LYS A 4 -35.37 -2.25 27.35
C LYS A 4 -34.21 -3.09 27.92
N SER A 5 -34.11 -3.21 29.24
CA SER A 5 -33.05 -3.97 29.92
C SER A 5 -33.15 -5.49 29.67
N ASN A 6 -34.37 -6.03 29.63
CA ASN A 6 -34.59 -7.46 29.40
C ASN A 6 -34.29 -7.91 27.96
N TYR A 7 -34.49 -7.03 26.97
CA TYR A 7 -34.15 -7.35 25.57
C TYR A 7 -32.64 -7.34 25.33
N LEU A 8 -31.92 -6.41 25.94
CA LEU A 8 -30.45 -6.35 25.84
C LEU A 8 -29.79 -7.60 26.45
N ARG A 9 -30.29 -8.05 27.61
CA ARG A 9 -29.82 -9.29 28.25
C ARG A 9 -30.09 -10.53 27.40
N LYS A 10 -31.27 -10.62 26.77
CA LYS A 10 -31.61 -11.73 25.87
C LYS A 10 -30.77 -11.72 24.59
N LEU A 11 -30.48 -10.53 24.04
CA LEU A 11 -29.60 -10.36 22.88
C LEU A 11 -28.16 -10.76 23.23
N ALA A 12 -27.64 -10.35 24.39
CA ALA A 12 -26.30 -10.70 24.85
C ALA A 12 -26.16 -12.21 25.10
N PHE A 13 -27.15 -12.84 25.72
CA PHE A 13 -27.16 -14.30 25.90
C PHE A 13 -27.26 -15.05 24.56
N SER A 14 -28.05 -14.53 23.61
CA SER A 14 -28.15 -15.12 22.27
C SER A 14 -26.85 -14.97 21.47
N ALA A 15 -26.15 -13.85 21.61
CA ALA A 15 -24.84 -13.64 20.99
C ALA A 15 -23.77 -14.56 21.60
N CYS A 16 -23.74 -14.72 22.93
CA CYS A 16 -22.88 -15.70 23.59
C CYS A 16 -23.21 -17.15 23.22
N LEU A 17 -24.48 -17.48 22.99
CA LEU A 17 -24.89 -18.83 22.57
C LEU A 17 -24.48 -19.12 21.12
N LEU A 18 -24.56 -18.13 20.22
CA LEU A 18 -24.07 -18.25 18.84
C LEU A 18 -22.54 -18.35 18.78
N LEU A 19 -21.83 -17.55 19.60
CA LEU A 19 -20.37 -17.66 19.75
C LEU A 19 -19.97 -19.00 20.40
N GLY A 20 -20.73 -19.48 21.38
CA GLY A 20 -20.54 -20.77 22.03
C GLY A 20 -20.76 -21.96 21.10
N LEU A 21 -21.76 -21.90 20.21
CA LEU A 21 -21.99 -22.94 19.20
C LEU A 21 -20.90 -22.96 18.11
N SER A 22 -20.32 -21.80 17.75
CA SER A 22 -19.15 -21.77 16.86
C SER A 22 -17.88 -22.37 17.47
N GLY A 23 -17.82 -22.46 18.81
CA GLY A 23 -16.71 -23.09 19.53
C GLY A 23 -16.81 -24.62 19.64
N LEU A 24 -17.96 -25.22 19.33
CA LEU A 24 -18.18 -26.68 19.43
C LEU A 24 -17.87 -27.43 18.14
N GLY A 25 -17.42 -26.73 17.09
CA GLY A 25 -17.28 -27.26 15.74
C GLY A 25 -15.87 -27.19 15.16
N THR A 26 -14.81 -27.51 15.90
CA THR A 26 -13.51 -27.77 15.27
C THR A 26 -12.79 -28.95 15.93
N THR A 27 -12.62 -30.03 15.17
CA THR A 27 -11.46 -30.92 15.39
C THR A 27 -10.23 -30.06 15.15
N ALA A 28 -9.40 -29.87 16.18
CA ALA A 28 -8.14 -29.15 16.09
C ALA A 28 -7.28 -29.77 14.97
N ARG A 29 -7.28 -29.15 13.79
CA ARG A 29 -6.18 -29.27 12.84
C ARG A 29 -5.19 -28.20 13.25
N ALA A 30 -3.93 -28.57 13.42
CA ALA A 30 -2.86 -27.62 13.73
C ALA A 30 -2.97 -26.45 12.74
N GLN A 31 -3.37 -25.30 13.26
CA GLN A 31 -3.67 -24.12 12.47
C GLN A 31 -2.42 -23.26 12.68
N PHE A 32 -1.51 -23.41 11.74
CA PHE A 32 -0.12 -22.98 11.84
C PHE A 32 0.03 -21.46 11.74
N ILE A 33 1.09 -20.91 12.34
CA ILE A 33 1.49 -19.52 12.09
C ILE A 33 2.18 -19.49 10.74
N GLY A 34 1.74 -18.60 9.85
CA GLY A 34 2.33 -18.44 8.53
C GLY A 34 3.16 -17.17 8.43
N ILE A 35 4.27 -17.23 7.71
CA ILE A 35 5.04 -16.06 7.27
C ILE A 35 4.98 -16.02 5.74
N SER A 36 4.51 -14.90 5.19
CA SER A 36 4.53 -14.63 3.75
C SER A 36 5.59 -13.60 3.39
N THR A 37 6.26 -13.84 2.26
CA THR A 37 7.17 -12.88 1.64
C THR A 37 6.91 -12.79 0.14
N ASP A 38 6.82 -11.56 -0.32
CA ASP A 38 6.40 -11.22 -1.67
C ASP A 38 7.36 -10.19 -2.26
N VAL A 39 7.68 -10.35 -3.53
CA VAL A 39 8.43 -9.36 -4.31
C VAL A 39 7.53 -8.73 -5.35
N ALA A 40 7.61 -7.40 -5.46
CA ALA A 40 6.87 -6.65 -6.48
C ALA A 40 7.47 -6.93 -7.86
N ILE A 41 6.60 -7.24 -8.81
CA ILE A 41 6.98 -7.44 -10.22
C ILE A 41 6.59 -6.25 -11.09
N ALA A 42 5.59 -5.48 -10.68
CA ALA A 42 5.12 -4.32 -11.41
C ALA A 42 4.38 -3.35 -10.48
N TYR A 43 4.42 -2.06 -10.83
CA TYR A 43 3.57 -1.03 -10.23
C TYR A 43 2.96 -0.18 -11.33
N SER A 44 1.63 -0.13 -11.42
CA SER A 44 0.95 0.46 -12.58
C SER A 44 1.12 1.97 -12.71
N ALA A 45 1.46 2.67 -11.62
CA ALA A 45 1.67 4.11 -11.64
C ALA A 45 3.15 4.52 -11.79
N ALA A 46 4.08 3.56 -11.82
CA ALA A 46 5.46 3.84 -12.16
C ALA A 46 5.62 3.90 -13.69
N THR A 47 6.27 4.95 -14.19
CA THR A 47 6.60 5.11 -15.62
C THR A 47 7.78 4.22 -16.04
N GLY A 48 8.59 3.78 -15.08
CA GLY A 48 9.71 2.87 -15.28
C GLY A 48 9.70 1.72 -14.26
N SER A 49 10.88 1.19 -13.97
CA SER A 49 11.02 0.11 -13.00
C SER A 49 10.59 0.54 -11.60
N ALA A 50 9.77 -0.30 -10.96
CA ALA A 50 9.44 -0.20 -9.55
C ALA A 50 10.05 -1.38 -8.79
N SER A 51 10.50 -1.13 -7.56
CA SER A 51 10.92 -2.17 -6.63
C SER A 51 10.04 -2.12 -5.39
N GLY A 52 9.75 -3.28 -4.83
CA GLY A 52 8.84 -3.36 -3.70
C GLY A 52 8.77 -4.77 -3.16
N TYR A 53 8.16 -4.89 -1.99
CA TYR A 53 7.91 -6.17 -1.35
C TYR A 53 6.69 -6.06 -0.43
N SER A 54 6.10 -7.20 -0.12
CA SER A 54 5.11 -7.34 0.92
C SER A 54 5.52 -8.49 1.84
N VAL A 55 5.25 -8.34 3.13
CA VAL A 55 5.44 -9.41 4.10
C VAL A 55 4.21 -9.51 4.99
N GLY A 56 3.91 -10.72 5.46
CA GLY A 56 2.74 -10.98 6.29
C GLY A 56 3.02 -12.02 7.35
N ILE A 57 2.34 -11.88 8.48
CA ILE A 57 2.25 -12.89 9.52
C ILE A 57 0.79 -13.28 9.63
N SER A 58 0.49 -14.52 9.30
CA SER A 58 -0.84 -15.10 9.44
C SER A 58 -0.92 -15.98 10.67
N HIS A 59 -2.08 -15.97 11.32
CA HIS A 59 -2.32 -16.74 12.53
C HIS A 59 -3.68 -17.44 12.45
N PRO A 60 -3.89 -18.52 13.22
CA PRO A 60 -5.13 -19.28 13.19
C PRO A 60 -6.34 -18.63 13.87
N THR A 61 -6.11 -17.64 14.72
CA THR A 61 -7.15 -17.13 15.64
C THR A 61 -8.32 -16.52 14.86
N PRO A 62 -9.55 -17.06 14.99
CA PRO A 62 -10.72 -16.51 14.34
C PRO A 62 -10.99 -15.06 14.77
N PHE A 63 -11.50 -14.23 13.87
CA PHE A 63 -11.90 -12.83 14.10
C PHE A 63 -10.79 -11.85 14.47
N PHE A 64 -9.54 -12.29 14.58
CA PHE A 64 -8.38 -11.41 14.65
C PHE A 64 -7.75 -11.30 13.26
N PRO A 65 -7.44 -10.09 12.78
CA PRO A 65 -6.79 -9.93 11.49
C PRO A 65 -5.31 -10.33 11.59
N ASN A 66 -4.83 -10.97 10.53
CA ASN A 66 -3.42 -11.12 10.26
C ASN A 66 -2.80 -9.74 9.99
N ILE A 67 -1.49 -9.63 10.16
CA ILE A 67 -0.77 -8.35 10.01
C ILE A 67 0.26 -8.47 8.91
N GLY A 68 0.37 -7.43 8.08
CA GLY A 68 1.39 -7.34 7.05
C GLY A 68 1.96 -5.94 6.90
N TYR A 69 2.93 -5.84 6.01
CA TYR A 69 3.58 -4.61 5.63
C TYR A 69 3.88 -4.66 4.15
N SER A 70 3.59 -3.59 3.42
CA SER A 70 3.89 -3.49 2.00
C SER A 70 4.66 -2.21 1.69
N THR A 71 5.52 -2.29 0.68
CA THR A 71 6.27 -1.14 0.20
C THR A 71 6.50 -1.23 -1.30
N VAL A 72 6.44 -0.07 -1.96
CA VAL A 72 6.86 0.10 -3.35
C VAL A 72 7.61 1.41 -3.50
N SER A 73 8.62 1.43 -4.37
CA SER A 73 9.42 2.61 -4.65
C SER A 73 9.83 2.65 -6.12
N PHE A 74 9.82 3.84 -6.69
CA PHE A 74 10.17 4.05 -8.08
C PHE A 74 10.75 5.45 -8.27
N LYS A 75 11.46 5.62 -9.39
CA LYS A 75 12.02 6.89 -9.80
C LYS A 75 11.42 7.29 -11.12
N GLU A 76 11.20 8.58 -11.27
CA GLU A 76 10.79 9.17 -12.53
C GLU A 76 11.61 10.43 -12.81
N LYS A 77 11.85 10.64 -14.10
CA LYS A 77 12.48 11.84 -14.61
C LYS A 77 11.55 12.50 -15.59
N GLU A 78 11.38 13.80 -15.43
CA GLU A 78 10.57 14.62 -16.31
C GLU A 78 11.37 15.87 -16.69
N SER A 79 11.13 16.34 -17.91
CA SER A 79 11.66 17.62 -18.39
C SER A 79 10.53 18.39 -19.04
N ILE A 80 10.34 19.63 -18.61
CA ILE A 80 9.29 20.53 -19.07
C ILE A 80 9.98 21.73 -19.70
N THR A 81 9.70 22.02 -20.97
CA THR A 81 10.21 23.21 -21.65
C THR A 81 9.21 24.34 -21.51
N ASP A 82 9.68 25.57 -21.33
CA ASP A 82 8.80 26.74 -21.34
C ASP A 82 8.16 26.88 -22.73
N SER A 83 6.84 27.05 -22.77
CA SER A 83 6.10 27.17 -24.04
C SER A 83 6.40 28.48 -24.77
N SER A 84 6.93 29.48 -24.07
CA SER A 84 7.26 30.81 -24.61
C SER A 84 8.75 30.99 -24.93
N ASP A 85 9.62 30.10 -24.43
CA ASP A 85 11.07 30.15 -24.63
C ASP A 85 11.68 28.74 -24.65
N SER A 86 12.13 28.29 -25.83
CA SER A 86 12.75 26.98 -26.00
C SER A 86 14.11 26.83 -25.30
N THR A 87 14.70 27.93 -24.82
CA THR A 87 15.97 27.91 -24.07
C THR A 87 15.78 27.81 -22.56
N SER A 88 14.52 27.78 -22.11
CA SER A 88 14.14 27.66 -20.70
C SER A 88 13.47 26.30 -20.44
N SER A 89 13.89 25.58 -19.41
CA SER A 89 13.34 24.27 -19.05
C SER A 89 13.49 23.94 -17.57
N VAL A 90 12.62 23.06 -17.07
CA VAL A 90 12.69 22.50 -15.72
C VAL A 90 12.85 20.99 -15.82
N SER A 91 13.88 20.47 -15.17
CA SER A 91 14.08 19.04 -14.98
C SER A 91 13.70 18.64 -13.55
N LEU A 92 12.91 17.58 -13.45
CA LEU A 92 12.42 17.00 -12.20
C LEU A 92 12.93 15.56 -12.11
N ASP A 93 13.70 15.26 -11.06
CA ASP A 93 14.10 13.90 -10.71
C ASP A 93 13.42 13.52 -9.40
N THR A 94 12.39 12.69 -9.49
CA THR A 94 11.49 12.37 -8.39
C THR A 94 11.65 10.92 -7.97
N THR A 95 11.91 10.69 -6.69
CA THR A 95 11.83 9.38 -6.06
C THR A 95 10.58 9.32 -5.18
N THR A 96 9.70 8.35 -5.46
CA THR A 96 8.49 8.12 -4.68
C THR A 96 8.60 6.78 -3.96
N SER A 97 8.27 6.77 -2.67
CA SER A 97 8.18 5.58 -1.82
C SER A 97 6.80 5.54 -1.18
N ILE A 98 6.14 4.39 -1.23
CA ILE A 98 4.82 4.17 -0.64
C ILE A 98 4.95 2.99 0.31
N LYS A 99 4.51 3.17 1.55
CA LYS A 99 4.60 2.18 2.63
C LYS A 99 3.28 2.08 3.37
N THR A 100 2.88 0.87 3.73
CA THR A 100 1.60 0.60 4.41
C THR A 100 1.76 -0.49 5.46
N ILE A 101 0.92 -0.42 6.50
CA ILE A 101 0.67 -1.53 7.41
C ILE A 101 -0.69 -2.11 7.04
N ASN A 102 -0.74 -3.43 6.94
CA ASN A 102 -1.86 -4.19 6.39
C ASN A 102 -2.53 -5.05 7.46
N LEU A 103 -3.86 -5.12 7.40
CA LEU A 103 -4.68 -6.06 8.15
C LEU A 103 -5.44 -6.94 7.17
N PHE A 104 -5.38 -8.26 7.33
CA PHE A 104 -5.96 -9.18 6.36
C PHE A 104 -6.53 -10.45 6.97
N TYR A 105 -7.39 -11.11 6.20
CA TYR A 105 -8.02 -12.38 6.56
C TYR A 105 -7.85 -13.37 5.41
N ASN A 106 -7.71 -14.64 5.77
CA ASN A 106 -7.69 -15.73 4.83
C ASN A 106 -9.12 -16.25 4.67
N VAL A 107 -9.59 -16.31 3.43
CA VAL A 107 -10.89 -16.86 3.04
C VAL A 107 -10.71 -18.34 2.71
N PRO A 108 -11.41 -19.25 3.39
CA PRO A 108 -11.23 -20.68 3.19
C PRO A 108 -11.85 -21.12 1.86
N PHE A 109 -11.01 -21.62 0.95
CA PHE A 109 -11.46 -22.38 -0.22
C PHE A 109 -10.79 -23.75 -0.25
N PRO A 110 -11.44 -24.79 -0.82
CA PRO A 110 -10.89 -26.15 -0.76
C PRO A 110 -9.58 -26.37 -1.54
N VAL A 111 -9.29 -25.55 -2.56
CA VAL A 111 -8.21 -25.79 -3.54
C VAL A 111 -7.24 -24.62 -3.66
N VAL A 112 -7.68 -23.42 -3.31
CA VAL A 112 -6.88 -22.19 -3.34
C VAL A 112 -6.96 -21.51 -1.99
N THR A 113 -5.94 -20.74 -1.67
CA THR A 113 -6.01 -19.80 -0.55
C THR A 113 -6.29 -18.43 -1.12
N ILE A 114 -7.24 -17.71 -0.54
CA ILE A 114 -7.46 -16.31 -0.89
C ILE A 114 -7.25 -15.49 0.38
N SER A 115 -6.40 -14.49 0.31
CA SER A 115 -6.26 -13.51 1.38
C SER A 115 -6.83 -12.19 0.90
N VAL A 116 -7.59 -11.51 1.75
CA VAL A 116 -8.11 -10.17 1.46
C VAL A 116 -7.79 -9.25 2.63
N GLY A 117 -7.37 -8.03 2.32
CA GLY A 117 -6.97 -7.10 3.35
C GLY A 117 -7.05 -5.65 2.91
N PHE A 118 -6.86 -4.80 3.91
CA PHE A 118 -6.75 -3.36 3.75
C PHE A 118 -5.55 -2.87 4.52
N GLY A 119 -4.99 -1.77 4.08
CA GLY A 119 -3.83 -1.15 4.68
C GLY A 119 -3.95 0.34 4.77
N TYR A 120 -3.14 0.91 5.65
CA TYR A 120 -3.05 2.34 5.81
C TYR A 120 -1.62 2.75 6.08
N GLY A 121 -1.23 3.91 5.53
CA GLY A 121 0.07 4.51 5.74
C GLY A 121 -0.04 5.99 6.06
N THR A 122 0.71 6.44 7.07
CA THR A 122 0.77 7.86 7.46
C THR A 122 2.12 8.16 8.12
N ASP A 123 2.57 9.40 8.03
CA ASP A 123 3.89 9.82 8.53
C ASP A 123 4.08 9.51 10.03
N ASN A 124 3.02 9.68 10.82
CA ASN A 124 3.05 9.38 12.26
C ASN A 124 3.35 7.91 12.58
N LEU A 125 3.20 7.01 11.61
CA LEU A 125 3.43 5.58 11.74
C LEU A 125 4.73 5.14 11.01
N GLY A 126 5.54 6.10 10.55
CA GLY A 126 6.74 5.82 9.73
C GLY A 126 6.42 5.24 8.35
N THR A 127 5.16 5.35 7.93
CA THR A 127 4.63 4.85 6.66
C THR A 127 3.99 6.00 5.88
N GLY A 128 3.25 5.71 4.81
CA GLY A 128 2.71 6.76 3.95
C GLY A 128 3.41 6.82 2.60
N VAL A 129 3.09 7.88 1.86
CA VAL A 129 3.80 8.28 0.65
C VAL A 129 4.89 9.26 1.04
N GLU A 130 6.09 9.06 0.54
CA GLU A 130 7.21 9.99 0.62
C GLU A 130 7.69 10.26 -0.81
N THR A 131 7.71 11.53 -1.20
CA THR A 131 8.19 11.96 -2.51
C THR A 131 9.33 12.94 -2.29
N LYS A 132 10.48 12.67 -2.92
CA LYS A 132 11.65 13.55 -2.93
C LYS A 132 11.93 13.96 -4.36
N THR A 133 11.79 15.24 -4.64
CA THR A 133 11.99 15.79 -5.98
C THR A 133 13.17 16.73 -5.99
N THR A 134 14.16 16.41 -6.82
CA THR A 134 15.23 17.33 -7.19
C THR A 134 14.76 18.17 -8.37
N ILE A 135 14.85 19.49 -8.25
CA ILE A 135 14.38 20.45 -9.24
C ILE A 135 15.59 21.23 -9.77
N VAL A 136 15.76 21.22 -11.09
CA VAL A 136 16.80 21.98 -11.78
C VAL A 136 16.15 22.81 -12.87
N GLU A 137 16.23 24.12 -12.73
CA GLU A 137 15.72 25.07 -13.71
C GLU A 137 16.86 25.62 -14.57
N THR A 138 16.64 25.66 -15.88
CA THR A 138 17.45 26.42 -16.83
C THR A 138 16.58 27.56 -17.33
N TYR A 139 17.04 28.79 -17.17
CA TYR A 139 16.32 29.99 -17.59
C TYR A 139 17.18 30.79 -18.56
N GLN A 140 16.65 31.04 -19.76
CA GLN A 140 17.33 31.73 -20.86
C GLN A 140 18.74 31.17 -21.12
N GLY A 141 18.85 29.83 -21.20
CA GLY A 141 20.12 29.13 -21.42
C GLY A 141 21.07 29.09 -20.22
N THR A 142 20.73 29.69 -19.08
CA THR A 142 21.53 29.66 -17.85
C THR A 142 20.93 28.68 -16.84
N LYS A 143 21.73 27.70 -16.41
CA LYS A 143 21.33 26.75 -15.37
C LYS A 143 21.36 27.42 -14.00
N LEU A 144 20.25 27.35 -13.28
CA LEU A 144 20.11 27.85 -11.92
C LEU A 144 20.51 26.80 -10.88
N ASP A 145 20.64 27.25 -9.63
CA ASP A 145 20.93 26.38 -8.51
C ASP A 145 19.83 25.33 -8.31
N GLN A 146 20.26 24.14 -7.90
CA GLN A 146 19.34 23.04 -7.61
C GLN A 146 18.49 23.37 -6.37
N ASP A 147 17.21 23.05 -6.45
CA ASP A 147 16.27 23.11 -5.32
C ASP A 147 15.66 21.72 -5.08
N ASN A 148 15.06 21.51 -3.90
CA ASN A 148 14.46 20.24 -3.52
C ASN A 148 13.04 20.44 -2.98
N SER A 149 12.19 19.44 -3.15
CA SER A 149 10.82 19.43 -2.64
C SER A 149 10.49 18.05 -2.06
N ASP A 150 10.32 18.00 -0.73
CA ASP A 150 10.08 16.77 0.03
C ASP A 150 8.66 16.73 0.60
N LEU A 151 7.86 15.80 0.10
CA LEU A 151 6.44 15.69 0.40
C LEU A 151 6.10 14.38 1.04
N LYS A 152 5.12 14.46 1.95
CA LYS A 152 4.55 13.28 2.60
C LYS A 152 3.04 13.33 2.51
N ALA A 153 2.42 12.18 2.29
CA ALA A 153 0.97 12.04 2.24
C ALA A 153 0.54 10.71 2.88
N SER A 154 -0.73 10.64 3.29
CA SER A 154 -1.33 9.37 3.72
C SER A 154 -1.69 8.52 2.51
N VAL A 155 -1.60 7.21 2.66
CA VAL A 155 -2.01 6.22 1.65
C VAL A 155 -2.98 5.23 2.28
N SER A 156 -3.96 4.80 1.49
CA SER A 156 -4.80 3.66 1.80
C SER A 156 -4.52 2.54 0.81
N GLU A 157 -4.61 1.31 1.27
CA GLU A 157 -4.39 0.13 0.46
C GLU A 157 -5.58 -0.83 0.59
N ALA A 158 -5.92 -1.48 -0.51
CA ALA A 158 -6.74 -2.68 -0.52
C ALA A 158 -6.01 -3.73 -1.31
N PHE A 159 -5.94 -4.96 -0.82
CA PHE A 159 -5.20 -6.01 -1.49
C PHE A 159 -5.88 -7.36 -1.39
N PHE A 160 -5.50 -8.23 -2.32
CA PHE A 160 -5.82 -9.64 -2.25
C PHE A 160 -4.65 -10.48 -2.73
N HIS A 161 -4.51 -11.67 -2.16
CA HIS A 161 -3.59 -12.71 -2.60
C HIS A 161 -4.38 -13.94 -3.03
N ILE A 162 -3.92 -14.60 -4.09
CA ILE A 162 -4.43 -15.90 -4.53
C ILE A 162 -3.27 -16.88 -4.51
N GLY A 163 -3.37 -17.88 -3.65
CA GLY A 163 -2.34 -18.87 -3.39
C GLY A 163 -2.74 -20.30 -3.73
N LEU A 164 -1.74 -21.11 -4.03
CA LEU A 164 -1.84 -22.55 -4.22
C LEU A 164 -1.05 -23.25 -3.10
N PRO A 165 -1.72 -23.91 -2.14
CA PRO A 165 -1.05 -24.60 -1.06
C PRO A 165 -0.48 -25.95 -1.50
N PHE A 166 0.75 -26.24 -1.04
CA PHE A 166 1.49 -27.48 -1.21
C PHE A 166 1.85 -28.07 0.15
N TRP A 167 1.51 -29.35 0.35
CA TRP A 167 1.88 -30.12 1.55
C TRP A 167 1.53 -29.45 2.89
N ASN A 168 0.47 -28.65 2.95
CA ASN A 168 0.00 -27.90 4.14
C ASN A 168 1.01 -26.90 4.76
N THR A 169 2.22 -26.79 4.22
CA THR A 169 3.33 -26.02 4.80
C THR A 169 3.77 -24.88 3.91
N ILE A 170 3.73 -25.06 2.58
CA ILE A 170 4.23 -24.06 1.63
C ILE A 170 3.08 -23.64 0.73
N GLU A 171 2.95 -22.35 0.44
CA GLU A 171 1.99 -21.82 -0.51
C GLU A 171 2.70 -20.83 -1.43
N PHE A 172 2.44 -20.91 -2.73
CA PHE A 172 2.87 -19.90 -3.68
C PHE A 172 1.67 -19.02 -4.01
N HIS A 173 1.84 -17.71 -3.96
CA HIS A 173 0.73 -16.77 -4.21
C HIS A 173 1.10 -15.62 -5.12
N LEU A 174 0.10 -15.18 -5.86
CA LEU A 174 0.10 -13.95 -6.64
C LEU A 174 -0.70 -12.91 -5.86
N GLY A 175 -0.10 -11.75 -5.63
CA GLY A 175 -0.73 -10.65 -4.92
C GLY A 175 -1.01 -9.46 -5.81
N TYR A 176 -2.08 -8.74 -5.47
CA TYR A 176 -2.39 -7.44 -6.03
C TYR A 176 -2.77 -6.47 -4.92
N HIS A 177 -2.04 -5.36 -4.84
CA HIS A 177 -2.18 -4.32 -3.83
C HIS A 177 -2.54 -3.01 -4.53
N TYR A 178 -3.77 -2.55 -4.38
CA TYR A 178 -4.21 -1.25 -4.87
C TYR A 178 -3.94 -0.18 -3.83
N MET A 179 -3.07 0.78 -4.16
CA MET A 179 -2.67 1.87 -3.29
C MET A 179 -3.27 3.18 -3.80
N SER A 180 -3.92 3.94 -2.92
CA SER A 180 -4.60 5.18 -3.27
C SER A 180 -4.29 6.32 -2.30
N PHE A 181 -4.03 7.50 -2.86
CA PHE A 181 -3.73 8.72 -2.14
C PHE A 181 -4.00 9.95 -3.00
N THR A 182 -4.09 11.12 -2.36
CA THR A 182 -4.32 12.40 -3.02
C THR A 182 -3.19 12.78 -3.96
N ASN A 183 -3.51 13.38 -5.10
CA ASN A 183 -2.51 13.84 -6.07
C ASN A 183 -1.50 14.78 -5.42
N ILE A 184 -0.22 14.56 -5.72
CA ILE A 184 0.90 15.27 -5.08
C ILE A 184 1.42 16.35 -6.03
N ASP A 185 1.51 17.58 -5.54
CA ASP A 185 2.24 18.64 -6.23
C ASP A 185 3.72 18.55 -5.86
N ILE A 186 4.49 17.85 -6.69
CA ILE A 186 5.90 17.54 -6.44
C ILE A 186 6.80 18.77 -6.35
N THR A 187 6.34 19.95 -6.76
CA THR A 187 7.08 21.21 -6.70
C THR A 187 6.64 22.16 -5.59
N SER A 188 5.57 21.83 -4.86
CA SER A 188 4.92 22.74 -3.89
C SER A 188 5.78 23.18 -2.70
N LYS A 189 6.86 22.45 -2.38
CA LYS A 189 7.81 22.81 -1.30
C LYS A 189 9.15 23.30 -1.80
N LYS A 190 9.25 23.65 -3.10
CA LYS A 190 10.40 24.35 -3.65
C LYS A 190 10.63 25.65 -2.86
N SER A 191 11.88 25.99 -2.58
CA SER A 191 12.27 27.16 -1.78
C SER A 191 12.21 28.46 -2.56
N VAL A 192 12.49 28.40 -3.87
CA VAL A 192 12.53 29.58 -4.76
C VAL A 192 11.52 29.41 -5.88
N ASN A 193 10.73 30.44 -6.18
CA ASN A 193 9.79 30.38 -7.31
C ASN A 193 10.51 30.12 -8.65
N PHE A 194 9.81 29.52 -9.61
CA PHE A 194 10.32 29.44 -10.98
C PHE A 194 10.44 30.83 -11.59
N GLN A 195 11.51 31.06 -12.36
CA GLN A 195 11.69 32.28 -13.15
C GLN A 195 10.93 32.21 -14.48
N GLY A 196 10.85 31.02 -15.09
CA GLY A 196 10.01 30.76 -16.26
C GLY A 196 8.55 30.43 -15.93
N SER A 197 7.72 30.33 -16.98
CA SER A 197 6.29 30.00 -16.86
C SER A 197 6.05 28.53 -17.22
N TYR A 198 6.21 27.64 -16.25
CA TYR A 198 6.02 26.20 -16.43
C TYR A 198 4.67 25.72 -15.88
N THR A 199 3.98 24.88 -16.64
CA THR A 199 2.82 24.15 -16.12
C THR A 199 3.29 22.80 -15.59
N VAL A 200 3.29 22.63 -14.27
CA VAL A 200 3.63 21.36 -13.61
C VAL A 200 2.35 20.78 -13.01
N ASP A 201 1.85 19.70 -13.63
CA ASP A 201 0.64 19.04 -13.15
C ASP A 201 0.88 18.23 -11.88
N LYS A 202 -0.14 18.17 -11.01
CA LYS A 202 -0.11 17.28 -9.83
C LYS A 202 -0.02 15.83 -10.28
N LYS A 203 0.91 15.10 -9.67
CA LYS A 203 1.19 13.70 -10.00
C LYS A 203 0.18 12.76 -9.36
N LYS A 204 -0.30 11.81 -10.18
CA LYS A 204 -1.22 10.74 -9.79
C LYS A 204 -0.43 9.44 -9.70
N TYR A 205 -0.04 9.07 -8.49
CA TYR A 205 0.71 7.84 -8.24
C TYR A 205 -0.14 6.74 -7.60
N SER A 206 -1.47 6.91 -7.53
CA SER A 206 -2.38 5.83 -7.13
C SER A 206 -2.36 4.73 -8.19
N GLY A 207 -2.19 3.48 -7.78
CA GLY A 207 -1.98 2.37 -8.70
C GLY A 207 -1.95 1.00 -8.03
N GLY A 208 -1.79 -0.04 -8.84
CA GLY A 208 -1.69 -1.42 -8.40
C GLY A 208 -0.26 -1.94 -8.40
N MET A 209 0.17 -2.48 -7.26
CA MET A 209 1.39 -3.29 -7.15
C MET A 209 1.02 -4.77 -7.29
N THR A 210 1.59 -5.43 -8.30
CA THR A 210 1.48 -6.88 -8.45
C THR A 210 2.69 -7.55 -7.84
N THR A 211 2.48 -8.61 -7.06
CA THR A 211 3.54 -9.33 -6.34
C THR A 211 3.50 -10.83 -6.61
N ILE A 212 4.64 -11.49 -6.48
CA ILE A 212 4.73 -12.95 -6.40
C ILE A 212 5.41 -13.31 -5.08
N GLY A 213 4.90 -14.32 -4.40
CA GLY A 213 5.36 -14.64 -3.06
C GLY A 213 5.20 -16.09 -2.67
N VAL A 214 5.77 -16.39 -1.50
CA VAL A 214 5.67 -17.68 -0.84
C VAL A 214 5.22 -17.45 0.59
N GLN A 215 4.31 -18.29 1.09
CA GLN A 215 3.99 -18.41 2.50
C GLN A 215 4.49 -19.75 3.03
N VAL A 216 5.10 -19.73 4.22
CA VAL A 216 5.48 -20.93 4.97
C VAL A 216 4.75 -20.95 6.30
N ALA A 217 4.07 -22.06 6.58
CA ALA A 217 3.30 -22.28 7.80
C ALA A 217 3.95 -23.36 8.68
N PHE A 218 4.08 -23.09 9.99
CA PHE A 218 4.71 -23.97 10.99
C PHE A 218 3.97 -24.01 12.33
#